data_AF-A0A9P1E8E1-F1
#
_entry.id   AF-A0A9P1E8E1-F1
#
_cell.length_a   1.000
_cell.length_b   1.000
_cell.length_c   1.000
_cell.angle_alpha   90.00
_cell.angle_beta   90.00
_cell.angle_gamma   90.00
#
_symmetry.space_group_name_H-M   'P 1'
#
loop_
_entity.id
_entity.type
_entity.pdbx_description
1 polymer ?
#
loop_
_entity_poly.entity_id
_entity_poly.type
_entity_poly.pdbx_seq_one_letter_code
_entity_poly.pdbx_strand_id
1 'polypeptide(L)'
;MAAPSFSTPFQPFVYQSPQDCVTPFQILGGEAQIVQIMLKPQEKIIAKPGSMCYMSGSVLMESIYIPDNEAGVTQWLFGKSVTSIVFHNNGSSDGFVGIAAPSLARILPIDLATFGGEILCQPDAFLCSVDDVKVNNTVDQRPRNMIASAEGFLRQKISGQGLAFIVGGGSVVQKRLDVGEVLSVDISSIAAVSSTVNVQVKYNGPMRRIVFGGDNLVTAILTGPGIVFIQSLPFHRLSQRIARAVTSPNMRDNPKFFLQIAIFFFLAYVVVVSSLILTDM
;
A
#
# COMPACT_ATOMS: atom_id res chain seq x y z
N MET A 1 -22.30 -21.10 17.24
CA MET A 1 -22.38 -22.19 16.26
C MET A 1 -21.45 -21.81 15.12
N ALA A 2 -20.28 -22.46 14.98
CA ALA A 2 -19.40 -22.19 13.85
C ALA A 2 -20.06 -22.76 12.58
N ALA A 3 -20.12 -21.99 11.50
CA ALA A 3 -20.54 -22.52 10.21
C ALA A 3 -19.55 -23.62 9.78
N PRO A 4 -20.03 -24.73 9.18
CA PRO A 4 -19.15 -25.79 8.71
C PRO A 4 -18.11 -25.21 7.73
N SER A 5 -16.85 -25.62 7.86
CA SER A 5 -15.70 -25.13 7.07
C SER A 5 -15.88 -25.27 5.55
N PHE A 6 -16.81 -26.10 5.11
CA PHE A 6 -17.14 -26.35 3.70
C PHE A 6 -18.27 -25.46 3.15
N SER A 7 -18.89 -24.60 3.98
CA SER A 7 -20.01 -23.73 3.55
C SER A 7 -19.66 -22.24 3.46
N THR A 8 -18.42 -21.83 3.73
CA THR A 8 -18.03 -20.41 3.68
C THR A 8 -17.41 -20.08 2.33
N PRO A 9 -17.98 -19.13 1.54
CA PRO A 9 -17.44 -18.76 0.23
C PRO A 9 -16.07 -18.04 0.32
N PHE A 10 -15.66 -17.65 1.53
CA PHE A 10 -14.38 -17.02 1.83
C PHE A 10 -13.46 -18.04 2.48
N GLN A 11 -12.22 -18.10 2.01
CA GLN A 11 -11.19 -18.95 2.59
C GLN A 11 -10.07 -18.09 3.18
N PRO A 12 -9.42 -18.52 4.27
CA PRO A 12 -8.19 -17.89 4.72
C PRO A 12 -7.15 -18.03 3.60
N PHE A 13 -6.33 -17.00 3.40
CA PHE A 13 -5.25 -17.08 2.41
C PHE A 13 -4.20 -18.10 2.86
N VAL A 14 -3.88 -19.05 1.99
CA VAL A 14 -2.80 -20.02 2.17
C VAL A 14 -1.93 -19.98 0.92
N TYR A 15 -0.68 -19.59 1.07
CA TYR A 15 0.28 -19.61 -0.04
C TYR A 15 0.59 -21.05 -0.46
N GLN A 16 0.54 -21.31 -1.76
CA GLN A 16 0.98 -22.55 -2.38
C GLN A 16 2.10 -22.19 -3.37
N SER A 17 3.31 -22.67 -3.12
CA SER A 17 4.42 -22.39 -4.04
C SER A 17 4.36 -23.30 -5.27
N PRO A 18 4.60 -22.76 -6.48
CA PRO A 18 4.95 -23.58 -7.63
C PRO A 18 6.28 -24.31 -7.38
N GLN A 19 6.48 -25.47 -8.02
CA GLN A 19 7.63 -26.36 -7.75
C GLN A 19 8.99 -25.84 -8.25
N ASP A 20 9.02 -24.83 -9.14
CA ASP A 20 10.23 -24.52 -9.91
C ASP A 20 10.92 -23.17 -9.62
N CYS A 21 10.37 -22.32 -8.74
CA CYS A 21 11.06 -21.09 -8.35
C CYS A 21 10.59 -20.66 -6.96
N VAL A 22 11.45 -20.80 -5.94
CA VAL A 22 11.19 -20.11 -4.69
C VAL A 22 12.50 -19.78 -3.99
N THR A 23 12.87 -18.50 -4.03
CA THR A 23 13.74 -17.92 -3.01
C THR A 23 13.18 -18.30 -1.63
N PRO A 24 13.91 -19.03 -0.79
CA PRO A 24 13.34 -19.54 0.44
C PRO A 24 12.96 -18.39 1.38
N PHE A 25 11.73 -18.41 1.88
CA PHE A 25 11.24 -17.43 2.84
C PHE A 25 10.43 -18.09 3.95
N GLN A 26 10.35 -17.39 5.08
CA GLN A 26 9.53 -17.78 6.22
C GLN A 26 8.75 -16.57 6.72
N ILE A 27 7.44 -16.74 6.94
CA ILE A 27 6.62 -15.73 7.62
C ILE A 27 6.53 -16.11 9.10
N LEU A 28 6.97 -15.20 9.95
CA LEU A 28 6.98 -15.30 11.40
C LEU A 28 5.88 -14.40 11.98
N GLY A 29 5.28 -14.82 13.10
CA GLY A 29 4.27 -14.05 13.81
C GLY A 29 2.82 -14.35 13.39
N GLY A 30 1.88 -13.98 14.27
CA GLY A 30 0.44 -14.16 14.06
C GLY A 30 -0.21 -12.91 13.45
N GLU A 31 -0.48 -11.92 14.29
CA GLU A 31 -1.20 -10.68 13.90
C GLU A 31 -0.28 -9.52 13.50
N ALA A 32 1.00 -9.59 13.88
CA ALA A 32 2.07 -8.72 13.42
C ALA A 32 3.17 -9.62 12.85
N GLN A 33 3.39 -9.53 11.54
CA GLN A 33 4.20 -10.51 10.82
C GLN A 33 5.52 -9.93 10.31
N ILE A 34 6.52 -10.80 10.23
CA ILE A 34 7.83 -10.55 9.62
C ILE A 34 8.02 -11.61 8.54
N VAL A 35 8.39 -11.21 7.34
CA VAL A 35 8.90 -12.14 6.32
C VAL A 35 10.42 -12.13 6.35
N GLN A 36 11.02 -13.27 6.64
CA GLN A 36 12.45 -13.50 6.47
C GLN A 36 12.68 -14.12 5.10
N ILE A 37 13.46 -13.45 4.26
CA ILE A 37 13.82 -13.91 2.91
C ILE A 37 15.31 -14.27 2.93
N MET A 38 15.64 -15.46 2.46
CA MET A 38 17.01 -15.91 2.25
C MET A 38 17.52 -15.39 0.91
N LEU A 39 18.76 -14.91 0.87
CA LEU A 39 19.39 -14.37 -0.34
C LEU A 39 20.64 -15.18 -0.65
N LYS A 40 20.70 -15.82 -1.81
CA LYS A 40 21.95 -16.42 -2.31
C LYS A 40 22.95 -15.31 -2.67
N PRO A 41 24.25 -15.64 -2.82
CA PRO A 41 25.23 -14.69 -3.35
C PRO A 41 24.73 -14.02 -4.63
N GLN A 42 24.85 -12.69 -4.70
CA GLN A 42 24.41 -11.83 -5.80
C GLN A 42 22.89 -11.67 -5.98
N GLU A 43 22.06 -12.30 -5.16
CA GLU A 43 20.61 -12.05 -5.17
C GLU A 43 20.27 -10.72 -4.51
N LYS A 44 19.17 -10.13 -4.99
CA LYS A 44 18.65 -8.87 -4.50
C LYS A 44 17.16 -8.94 -4.25
N ILE A 45 16.69 -8.10 -3.34
CA ILE A 45 15.27 -7.88 -3.08
C ILE A 45 14.98 -6.39 -3.01
N ILE A 46 13.77 -6.02 -3.40
CA ILE A 46 13.28 -4.65 -3.33
C ILE A 46 12.24 -4.61 -2.21
N ALA A 47 12.32 -3.60 -1.34
CA ALA A 47 11.40 -3.44 -0.22
C ALA A 47 10.94 -1.99 -0.05
N LYS A 48 9.80 -1.83 0.64
CA LYS A 48 9.28 -0.53 1.07
C LYS A 48 10.24 0.11 2.08
N PRO A 49 10.53 1.42 2.00
CA PRO A 49 11.38 2.10 2.98
C PRO A 49 10.85 1.96 4.41
N GLY A 50 11.76 1.78 5.36
CA GLY A 50 11.43 1.66 6.79
C GLY A 50 10.80 0.33 7.22
N SER A 51 10.74 -0.67 6.33
CA SER A 51 10.16 -1.99 6.64
C SER A 51 11.16 -3.03 7.16
N MET A 52 12.47 -2.75 7.10
CA MET A 52 13.50 -3.68 7.54
C MET A 52 13.56 -3.79 9.07
N CYS A 53 13.58 -5.02 9.57
CA CYS A 53 13.79 -5.34 10.99
C CYS A 53 15.22 -5.80 11.28
N TYR A 54 15.74 -6.71 10.49
CA TYR A 54 17.09 -7.26 10.65
C TYR A 54 17.63 -7.74 9.31
N MET A 55 18.96 -7.83 9.19
CA MET A 55 19.65 -8.38 8.03
C MET A 55 20.96 -9.05 8.45
N SER A 56 21.42 -10.03 7.69
CA SER A 56 22.74 -10.63 7.87
C SER A 56 23.86 -9.66 7.46
N GLY A 57 25.04 -9.80 8.05
CA GLY A 57 26.19 -8.91 7.78
C GLY A 57 26.72 -8.93 6.33
N SER A 58 26.39 -9.95 5.53
CA SER A 58 26.76 -10.04 4.11
C SER A 58 25.85 -9.24 3.18
N VAL A 59 24.72 -8.74 3.69
CA VAL A 59 23.72 -8.03 2.89
C VAL A 59 23.91 -6.53 3.03
N LEU A 60 24.05 -5.86 1.90
CA LEU A 60 24.10 -4.40 1.82
C LEU A 60 22.72 -3.83 1.52
N MET A 61 22.49 -2.61 2.00
CA MET A 61 21.25 -1.87 1.83
C MET A 61 21.51 -0.60 1.02
N GLU A 62 20.74 -0.39 -0.04
CA GLU A 62 20.82 0.77 -0.93
C GLU A 62 19.46 1.45 -1.08
N SER A 63 19.41 2.78 -1.03
CA SER A 63 18.18 3.55 -1.19
C SER A 63 18.01 4.03 -2.63
N ILE A 64 16.84 3.77 -3.22
CA ILE A 64 16.43 4.30 -4.52
C ILE A 64 15.57 5.55 -4.32
N TYR A 65 15.94 6.64 -5.00
CA TYR A 65 15.27 7.94 -4.93
C TYR A 65 14.50 8.24 -6.22
N ILE A 66 13.48 9.09 -6.12
CA ILE A 66 12.75 9.62 -7.28
C ILE A 66 13.71 10.47 -8.14
N PRO A 67 13.82 10.22 -9.45
CA PRO A 67 14.69 10.99 -10.34
C PRO A 67 14.28 12.47 -10.45
N ASP A 68 15.28 13.35 -10.57
CA ASP A 68 15.15 14.81 -10.46
C ASP A 68 14.15 15.46 -11.47
N ASN A 69 13.83 14.80 -12.58
CA ASN A 69 12.97 15.37 -13.63
C ASN A 69 11.46 15.38 -13.30
N GLU A 70 11.03 14.64 -12.28
CA GLU A 70 9.62 14.61 -11.83
C GLU A 70 9.39 15.43 -10.56
N ALA A 71 10.45 16.01 -10.00
CA ALA A 71 10.47 16.59 -8.68
C ALA A 71 10.56 18.12 -8.72
N GLY A 72 9.40 18.77 -8.70
CA GLY A 72 9.32 20.21 -8.51
C GLY A 72 9.81 20.68 -7.13
N VAL A 73 9.62 21.98 -6.89
CA VAL A 73 9.92 22.77 -5.66
C VAL A 73 9.64 22.04 -4.33
N THR A 74 8.73 21.05 -4.32
CA THR A 74 8.42 20.21 -3.16
C THR A 74 9.59 19.38 -2.62
N GLN A 75 10.54 18.92 -3.45
CA GLN A 75 11.70 18.15 -2.95
C GLN A 75 12.71 19.02 -2.18
N TRP A 76 12.80 20.31 -2.48
CA TRP A 76 13.68 21.23 -1.77
C TRP A 76 13.19 21.52 -0.34
N LEU A 77 11.87 21.59 -0.14
CA LEU A 77 11.26 21.84 1.17
C LEU A 77 11.20 20.60 2.07
N PHE A 78 11.04 19.40 1.51
CA PHE A 78 10.77 18.17 2.27
C PHE A 78 11.86 17.09 2.17
N GLY A 79 12.94 17.34 1.43
CA GLY A 79 14.03 16.39 1.20
C GLY A 79 13.75 15.38 0.08
N LYS A 80 14.77 14.63 -0.33
CA LYS A 80 14.64 13.56 -1.34
C LYS A 80 13.75 12.44 -0.79
N SER A 81 12.64 12.17 -1.46
CA SER A 81 11.76 11.05 -1.10
C SER A 81 12.36 9.72 -1.57
N VAL A 82 12.61 8.81 -0.63
CA VAL A 82 13.04 7.43 -0.93
C VAL A 82 11.84 6.65 -1.45
N THR A 83 11.96 6.05 -2.62
CA THR A 83 10.87 5.31 -3.27
C THR A 83 10.91 3.82 -2.91
N SER A 84 12.10 3.25 -2.82
CA SER A 84 12.31 1.85 -2.45
C SER A 84 13.71 1.62 -1.87
N ILE A 85 13.90 0.50 -1.18
CA ILE A 85 15.19 0.03 -0.67
C ILE A 85 15.54 -1.26 -1.38
N VAL A 86 16.78 -1.39 -1.84
CA VAL A 86 17.34 -2.62 -2.38
C VAL A 86 18.23 -3.26 -1.33
N PHE A 87 18.04 -4.54 -1.07
CA PHE A 87 18.98 -5.36 -0.31
C PHE A 87 19.70 -6.29 -1.27
N HIS A 88 21.02 -6.31 -1.23
CA HIS A 88 21.86 -7.10 -2.14
C HIS A 88 22.87 -7.92 -1.33
N ASN A 89 22.90 -9.23 -1.53
CA ASN A 89 23.88 -10.10 -0.89
C ASN A 89 25.20 -10.06 -1.69
N ASN A 90 26.18 -9.32 -1.17
CA ASN A 90 27.53 -9.22 -1.75
C ASN A 90 28.51 -10.24 -1.15
N GLY A 91 28.08 -11.06 -0.20
CA GLY A 91 28.88 -12.14 0.37
C GLY A 91 29.01 -13.34 -0.55
N SER A 92 29.92 -14.24 -0.19
CA SER A 92 30.12 -15.55 -0.84
C SER A 92 29.22 -16.65 -0.25
N SER A 93 28.50 -16.36 0.83
CA SER A 93 27.55 -17.26 1.50
C SER A 93 26.13 -16.73 1.43
N ASP A 94 25.16 -17.60 1.67
CA ASP A 94 23.77 -17.21 1.84
C ASP A 94 23.63 -16.17 2.97
N GLY A 95 22.76 -15.20 2.75
CA GLY A 95 22.37 -14.15 3.68
C GLY A 95 20.86 -14.16 3.91
N PHE A 96 20.39 -13.25 4.76
CA PHE A 96 18.96 -13.08 5.01
C PHE A 96 18.58 -11.65 5.32
N VAL A 97 17.32 -11.29 5.04
CA VAL A 97 16.69 -10.03 5.43
C VAL A 97 15.31 -10.32 6.01
N GLY A 98 15.03 -9.76 7.18
CA GLY A 98 13.72 -9.75 7.82
C GLY A 98 13.00 -8.43 7.60
N ILE A 99 11.81 -8.49 7.00
CA ILE A 99 10.97 -7.34 6.65
C ILE A 99 9.65 -7.44 7.41
N ALA A 100 9.32 -6.44 8.22
CA ALA A 100 8.08 -6.39 8.98
C ALA A 100 6.96 -5.65 8.25
N ALA A 101 5.74 -6.13 8.48
CA ALA A 101 4.55 -5.36 8.15
C ALA A 101 4.52 -4.04 8.95
N PRO A 102 4.14 -2.91 8.33
CA PRO A 102 4.16 -1.58 8.97
C PRO A 102 3.03 -1.35 9.98
N SER A 103 2.14 -2.33 10.17
CA SER A 103 0.99 -2.27 11.07
C SER A 103 0.55 -3.68 11.47
N LEU A 104 -0.52 -3.80 12.27
CA LEU A 104 -1.20 -5.07 12.55
C LEU A 104 -1.79 -5.63 11.25
N ALA A 105 -1.00 -6.43 10.54
CA ALA A 105 -1.29 -6.90 9.20
C ALA A 105 -0.66 -8.28 8.96
N ARG A 106 -1.33 -9.03 8.08
CA ARG A 106 -0.84 -10.30 7.52
C ARG A 106 -0.04 -10.03 6.26
N ILE A 107 1.08 -10.71 6.09
CA ILE A 107 1.89 -10.73 4.88
C ILE A 107 1.36 -11.84 3.96
N LEU A 108 1.11 -11.51 2.70
CA LEU A 108 0.58 -12.39 1.68
C LEU A 108 1.64 -12.52 0.58
N PRO A 109 2.28 -13.69 0.43
CA PRO A 109 3.11 -13.97 -0.74
C PRO A 109 2.22 -14.16 -1.97
N ILE A 110 2.51 -13.41 -3.03
CA ILE A 110 1.79 -13.40 -4.30
C ILE A 110 2.78 -13.80 -5.39
N ASP A 111 2.65 -15.04 -5.86
CA ASP A 111 3.34 -15.49 -7.06
C ASP A 111 2.63 -14.89 -8.28
N LEU A 112 3.29 -13.95 -8.96
CA LEU A 112 2.69 -13.24 -10.08
C LEU A 112 2.35 -14.17 -11.25
N ALA A 113 3.02 -15.31 -11.42
CA ALA A 113 2.72 -16.26 -12.48
C ALA A 113 1.28 -16.79 -12.37
N THR A 114 0.81 -17.02 -11.14
CA THR A 114 -0.56 -17.46 -10.84
C THR A 114 -1.62 -16.39 -11.20
N PHE A 115 -1.22 -15.14 -11.35
CA PHE A 115 -2.08 -13.99 -11.68
C PHE A 115 -1.87 -13.48 -13.12
N GLY A 116 -1.26 -14.28 -14.00
CA GLY A 116 -0.99 -13.86 -15.38
C GLY A 116 0.10 -12.78 -15.49
N GLY A 117 0.96 -12.68 -14.48
CA GLY A 117 2.08 -11.75 -14.42
C GLY A 117 1.74 -10.38 -13.81
N GLU A 118 0.52 -10.17 -13.32
CA GLU A 118 0.11 -8.87 -12.76
C GLU A 118 -1.00 -8.93 -11.71
N ILE A 119 -0.95 -8.00 -10.75
CA ILE A 119 -1.99 -7.79 -9.75
C ILE A 119 -2.13 -6.29 -9.42
N LEU A 120 -3.34 -5.87 -9.07
CA LEU A 120 -3.63 -4.51 -8.62
C LEU A 120 -3.80 -4.49 -7.10
N CYS A 121 -3.16 -3.55 -6.41
CA CYS A 121 -3.26 -3.42 -4.96
C CYS A 121 -3.40 -1.95 -4.51
N GLN A 122 -3.74 -1.77 -3.23
CA GLN A 122 -3.67 -0.46 -2.61
C GLN A 122 -2.21 0.04 -2.59
N PRO A 123 -1.95 1.35 -2.74
CA PRO A 123 -0.58 1.92 -2.69
C PRO A 123 0.26 1.56 -1.47
N ASP A 124 -0.41 1.28 -0.34
CA ASP A 124 0.25 0.91 0.91
C ASP A 124 0.39 -0.60 1.13
N ALA A 125 -0.16 -1.42 0.24
CA ALA A 125 -0.14 -2.87 0.38
C ALA A 125 1.20 -3.48 -0.02
N PHE A 126 1.96 -2.91 -0.95
CA PHE A 126 3.27 -3.47 -1.32
C PHE A 126 4.26 -3.42 -0.15
N LEU A 127 4.90 -4.56 0.15
CA LEU A 127 5.91 -4.68 1.20
C LEU A 127 7.30 -4.91 0.60
N CYS A 128 7.47 -5.98 -0.17
CA CYS A 128 8.73 -6.30 -0.84
C CYS A 128 8.52 -7.25 -2.01
N SER A 129 9.55 -7.47 -2.82
CA SER A 129 9.53 -8.42 -3.92
C SER A 129 10.91 -8.99 -4.20
N VAL A 130 10.90 -10.16 -4.84
CA VAL A 130 12.07 -10.90 -5.31
C VAL A 130 11.99 -11.08 -6.82
N ASP A 131 13.13 -11.28 -7.47
CA ASP A 131 13.27 -11.46 -8.92
C ASP A 131 12.84 -10.23 -9.75
N ASP A 132 12.28 -10.44 -10.95
CA ASP A 132 11.88 -9.37 -11.87
C ASP A 132 10.44 -8.91 -11.59
N VAL A 133 10.27 -8.21 -10.47
CA VAL A 133 8.98 -7.60 -10.09
C VAL A 133 9.09 -6.08 -10.15
N LYS A 134 8.13 -5.47 -10.85
CA LYS A 134 8.01 -4.02 -11.02
C LYS A 134 6.77 -3.51 -10.34
N VAL A 135 6.92 -2.40 -9.63
CA VAL A 135 5.83 -1.74 -8.91
C VAL A 135 5.60 -0.38 -9.56
N ASN A 136 4.47 -0.25 -10.25
CA ASN A 136 4.10 0.96 -10.95
C ASN A 136 2.92 1.61 -10.24
N ASN A 137 3.06 2.88 -9.91
CA ASN A 137 1.92 3.70 -9.48
C ASN A 137 1.14 4.10 -10.74
N THR A 138 0.10 3.36 -11.08
CA THR A 138 -0.79 3.67 -12.19
C THR A 138 -1.60 4.92 -11.86
N VAL A 139 -1.28 6.01 -12.55
CA VAL A 139 -2.11 7.22 -12.64
C VAL A 139 -3.04 7.01 -13.83
N ASP A 140 -4.36 7.00 -13.61
CA ASP A 140 -5.32 6.81 -14.68
C ASP A 140 -5.16 7.88 -15.78
N GLN A 141 -4.73 7.44 -16.97
CA GLN A 141 -4.64 8.28 -18.17
C GLN A 141 -5.97 8.34 -18.94
N ARG A 142 -7.11 8.42 -18.24
CA ARG A 142 -8.43 8.57 -18.88
C ARG A 142 -8.95 10.02 -18.78
N PRO A 143 -9.68 10.50 -19.80
CA PRO A 143 -10.12 11.89 -19.88
C PRO A 143 -11.01 12.30 -18.69
N ARG A 144 -10.79 13.54 -18.23
CA ARG A 144 -11.36 14.24 -17.06
C ARG A 144 -12.90 14.28 -16.95
N ASN A 145 -13.61 13.69 -17.91
CA ASN A 145 -15.07 13.77 -18.07
C ASN A 145 -15.80 12.47 -17.71
N MET A 146 -15.08 11.39 -17.37
CA MET A 146 -15.71 10.21 -16.77
C MET A 146 -15.67 10.34 -15.26
N ILE A 147 -16.85 10.33 -14.65
CA ILE A 147 -17.09 10.35 -13.21
C ILE A 147 -16.16 9.33 -12.54
N ALA A 148 -15.43 9.78 -11.52
CA ALA A 148 -14.40 9.05 -10.78
C ALA A 148 -14.73 7.56 -10.63
N SER A 149 -14.14 6.75 -11.51
CA SER A 149 -14.18 5.29 -11.43
C SER A 149 -13.34 4.84 -10.23
N ALA A 150 -13.55 3.61 -9.80
CA ALA A 150 -12.92 2.99 -8.63
C ALA A 150 -11.38 3.00 -8.58
N GLU A 151 -10.75 3.38 -9.68
CA GLU A 151 -9.32 3.28 -9.97
C GLU A 151 -8.48 4.27 -9.12
N GLY A 152 -9.12 5.24 -8.45
CA GLY A 152 -8.44 6.14 -7.50
C GLY A 152 -7.87 5.48 -6.24
N PHE A 153 -8.29 4.25 -5.92
CA PHE A 153 -7.96 3.58 -4.65
C PHE A 153 -7.00 2.38 -4.81
N LEU A 154 -7.01 1.71 -5.96
CA LEU A 154 -6.10 0.62 -6.32
C LEU A 154 -5.09 1.13 -7.36
N ARG A 155 -4.25 2.08 -6.94
CA ARG A 155 -3.31 2.80 -7.82
C ARG A 155 -1.97 2.13 -8.00
N GLN A 156 -1.74 0.95 -7.41
CA GLN A 156 -0.47 0.29 -7.49
C GLN A 156 -0.61 -1.02 -8.26
N LYS A 157 0.03 -1.07 -9.42
CA LYS A 157 0.14 -2.26 -10.24
C LYS A 157 1.47 -2.94 -9.97
N ILE A 158 1.43 -4.19 -9.55
CA ILE A 158 2.61 -5.05 -9.40
C ILE A 158 2.61 -6.00 -10.60
N SER A 159 3.71 -6.04 -11.34
CA SER A 159 3.81 -6.87 -12.56
C SER A 159 5.21 -7.42 -12.77
N GLY A 160 5.31 -8.57 -13.42
CA GLY A 160 6.59 -9.20 -13.76
C GLY A 160 6.59 -10.71 -13.54
N GLN A 161 7.78 -11.27 -13.35
CA GLN A 161 8.02 -12.69 -13.12
C GLN A 161 8.79 -12.85 -11.81
N GLY A 162 8.08 -13.18 -10.75
CA GLY A 162 8.66 -13.30 -9.41
C GLY A 162 7.61 -13.30 -8.32
N LEU A 163 8.11 -13.25 -7.08
CA LEU A 163 7.30 -13.25 -5.87
C LEU A 163 7.17 -11.83 -5.31
N ALA A 164 5.93 -11.38 -5.14
CA ALA A 164 5.63 -10.12 -4.46
C ALA A 164 5.02 -10.41 -3.09
N PHE A 165 5.44 -9.70 -2.07
CA PHE A 165 4.84 -9.73 -0.74
C PHE A 165 4.02 -8.47 -0.55
N ILE A 166 2.74 -8.66 -0.28
CA ILE A 166 1.81 -7.58 0.05
C ILE A 166 1.31 -7.73 1.48
N VAL A 167 0.79 -6.66 2.06
CA VAL A 167 0.18 -6.66 3.40
C VAL A 167 -1.31 -6.39 3.33
N GLY A 168 -2.08 -7.09 4.16
CA GLY A 168 -3.48 -6.79 4.43
C GLY A 168 -3.70 -6.60 5.93
N GLY A 169 -4.35 -5.51 6.30
CA GLY A 169 -4.55 -5.12 7.70
C GLY A 169 -5.55 -6.01 8.45
N GLY A 170 -5.17 -6.43 9.65
CA GLY A 170 -5.91 -7.40 10.47
C GLY A 170 -5.91 -8.79 9.82
N SER A 171 -7.09 -9.41 9.75
CA SER A 171 -7.28 -10.67 9.05
C SER A 171 -7.52 -10.45 7.57
N VAL A 172 -7.02 -11.36 6.74
CA VAL A 172 -7.23 -11.34 5.29
C VAL A 172 -8.00 -12.58 4.87
N VAL A 173 -9.03 -12.38 4.05
CA VAL A 173 -9.76 -13.45 3.38
C VAL A 173 -9.57 -13.36 1.87
N GLN A 174 -9.50 -14.51 1.22
CA GLN A 174 -9.44 -14.65 -0.22
C GLN A 174 -10.80 -15.10 -0.75
N LYS A 175 -11.25 -14.49 -1.84
CA LYS A 175 -12.43 -14.91 -2.60
C LYS A 175 -12.08 -15.04 -4.07
N ARG A 176 -12.29 -16.23 -4.62
CA ARG A 176 -12.33 -16.45 -6.07
C ARG A 176 -13.74 -16.11 -6.56
N LEU A 177 -13.81 -15.23 -7.55
CA LEU A 177 -15.02 -14.86 -8.26
C LEU A 177 -15.07 -15.64 -9.57
N ASP A 178 -16.16 -16.34 -9.80
CA ASP A 178 -16.44 -16.96 -11.08
C ASP A 178 -16.84 -15.91 -12.14
N VAL A 179 -16.89 -16.31 -13.41
CA VAL A 179 -17.26 -15.41 -14.51
C VAL A 179 -18.67 -14.85 -14.27
N GLY A 180 -18.78 -13.52 -14.18
CA GLY A 180 -20.05 -12.85 -13.91
C GLY A 180 -20.52 -12.89 -12.45
N GLU A 181 -19.79 -13.55 -11.55
CA GLU A 181 -20.08 -13.50 -10.11
C GLU A 181 -19.86 -12.07 -9.60
N VAL A 182 -20.84 -11.54 -8.86
CA VAL A 182 -20.81 -10.17 -8.35
C VAL A 182 -20.64 -10.18 -6.83
N LEU A 183 -19.66 -9.43 -6.34
CA LEU A 183 -19.40 -9.23 -4.92
C LEU A 183 -19.39 -7.74 -4.58
N SER A 184 -20.15 -7.34 -3.56
CA SER A 184 -20.13 -5.97 -3.04
C SER A 184 -19.23 -5.89 -1.81
N VAL A 185 -18.24 -5.01 -1.82
CA VAL A 185 -17.24 -4.83 -0.74
C VAL A 185 -17.08 -3.35 -0.44
N ASP A 186 -16.83 -2.97 0.81
CA ASP A 186 -16.32 -1.63 1.10
C ASP A 186 -14.98 -1.45 0.37
N ILE A 187 -14.86 -0.39 -0.43
CA ILE A 187 -13.67 -0.15 -1.24
C ILE A 187 -12.39 -0.19 -0.39
N SER A 188 -12.44 0.34 0.83
CA SER A 188 -11.31 0.43 1.75
C SER A 188 -10.81 -0.94 2.22
N SER A 189 -11.68 -1.94 2.17
CA SER A 189 -11.41 -3.30 2.61
C SER A 189 -10.80 -4.17 1.51
N ILE A 190 -10.63 -3.68 0.29
CA ILE A 190 -9.96 -4.42 -0.80
C ILE A 190 -8.46 -4.19 -0.70
N ALA A 191 -7.67 -5.19 -0.32
CA ALA A 191 -6.21 -5.09 -0.25
C ALA A 191 -5.55 -5.22 -1.63
N ALA A 192 -5.98 -6.24 -2.40
CA ALA A 192 -5.50 -6.51 -3.74
C ALA A 192 -6.54 -7.29 -4.56
N VAL A 193 -6.42 -7.25 -5.88
CA VAL A 193 -7.34 -7.89 -6.82
C VAL A 193 -6.61 -8.27 -8.12
N SER A 194 -6.98 -9.42 -8.70
CA SER A 194 -6.54 -9.80 -10.05
C SER A 194 -6.98 -8.74 -11.07
N SER A 195 -6.14 -8.47 -12.08
CA SER A 195 -6.47 -7.50 -13.13
C SER A 195 -7.70 -7.87 -13.97
N THR A 196 -8.13 -9.14 -13.95
CA THR A 196 -9.31 -9.64 -14.65
C THR A 196 -10.63 -9.26 -13.98
N VAL A 197 -10.63 -8.85 -12.70
CA VAL A 197 -11.85 -8.47 -11.98
C VAL A 197 -12.24 -7.04 -12.33
N ASN A 198 -13.48 -6.86 -12.76
CA ASN A 198 -14.04 -5.54 -13.01
C ASN A 198 -14.45 -4.88 -11.68
N VAL A 199 -13.89 -3.70 -11.38
CA VAL A 199 -14.15 -2.94 -10.15
C VAL A 199 -14.95 -1.68 -10.47
N GLN A 200 -16.17 -1.59 -9.96
CA GLN A 200 -17.03 -0.41 -10.12
C GLN A 200 -17.33 0.22 -8.76
N VAL A 201 -17.07 1.51 -8.61
CA VAL A 201 -17.35 2.22 -7.37
C VAL A 201 -18.73 2.85 -7.39
N LYS A 202 -19.47 2.61 -6.31
CA LYS A 202 -20.75 3.23 -6.00
C LYS A 202 -20.62 4.09 -4.77
N TYR A 203 -20.94 5.37 -4.93
CA TYR A 203 -21.01 6.33 -3.85
C TYR A 203 -22.40 6.26 -3.21
N ASN A 204 -22.47 5.75 -2.00
CA ASN A 204 -23.71 5.61 -1.25
C ASN A 204 -23.94 6.88 -0.44
N GLY A 205 -24.40 7.97 -1.06
CA GLY A 205 -24.83 9.19 -0.36
C GLY A 205 -24.29 10.50 -0.93
N PRO A 206 -24.69 11.67 -0.36
CA PRO A 206 -24.29 12.97 -0.86
C PRO A 206 -22.78 13.20 -0.70
N MET A 207 -22.13 13.61 -1.80
CA MET A 207 -20.66 13.77 -1.93
C MET A 207 -19.99 14.56 -0.79
N ARG A 208 -20.72 15.52 -0.20
CA ARG A 208 -20.28 16.31 0.97
C ARG A 208 -19.91 15.42 2.17
N ARG A 209 -20.65 14.34 2.48
CA ARG A 209 -20.33 13.46 3.63
C ARG A 209 -19.11 12.56 3.38
N ILE A 210 -18.77 12.29 2.12
CA ILE A 210 -17.66 11.40 1.72
C ILE A 210 -16.31 12.09 1.92
N VAL A 211 -16.22 13.39 1.59
CA VAL A 211 -15.02 14.21 1.78
C VAL A 211 -14.71 14.47 3.27
N PHE A 212 -15.74 14.51 4.12
CA PHE A 212 -15.60 14.83 5.55
C PHE A 212 -15.62 13.61 6.48
N GLY A 213 -15.33 12.41 5.96
CA GLY A 213 -15.14 11.22 6.80
C GLY A 213 -16.42 10.62 7.37
N GLY A 214 -17.54 10.61 6.64
CA GLY A 214 -18.65 9.73 7.00
C GLY A 214 -18.24 8.26 6.87
N ASP A 215 -18.46 7.46 7.90
CA ASP A 215 -18.17 6.03 7.88
C ASP A 215 -18.99 5.34 6.77
N ASN A 216 -18.32 4.52 5.94
CA ASN A 216 -18.91 3.55 4.99
C ASN A 216 -19.77 4.08 3.81
N LEU A 217 -19.32 5.12 3.10
CA LEU A 217 -20.09 5.71 1.98
C LEU A 217 -19.60 5.31 0.57
N VAL A 218 -18.60 4.43 0.45
CA VAL A 218 -18.05 4.01 -0.84
C VAL A 218 -17.98 2.49 -0.93
N THR A 219 -18.86 1.91 -1.73
CA THR A 219 -18.91 0.47 -1.98
C THR A 219 -18.35 0.18 -3.36
N ALA A 220 -17.47 -0.80 -3.48
CA ALA A 220 -17.03 -1.36 -4.74
C ALA A 220 -17.88 -2.59 -5.08
N ILE A 221 -18.35 -2.65 -6.32
CA ILE A 221 -18.92 -3.83 -6.94
C ILE A 221 -17.83 -4.49 -7.77
N LEU A 222 -17.48 -5.71 -7.39
CA LEU A 222 -16.48 -6.54 -8.03
C LEU A 222 -17.20 -7.58 -8.89
N THR A 223 -16.85 -7.67 -10.16
CA THR A 223 -17.40 -8.69 -11.07
C THR A 223 -16.28 -9.55 -11.60
N GLY A 224 -16.39 -10.87 -11.41
CA GLY A 224 -15.38 -11.83 -11.85
C GLY A 224 -15.31 -12.01 -13.38
N PRO A 225 -14.33 -12.80 -13.85
CA PRO A 225 -13.55 -13.77 -13.08
C PRO A 225 -12.30 -13.18 -12.42
N GLY A 226 -11.85 -13.79 -11.32
CA GLY A 226 -10.55 -13.49 -10.71
C GLY A 226 -10.53 -13.69 -9.20
N ILE A 227 -9.48 -13.22 -8.53
CA ILE A 227 -9.31 -13.34 -7.09
C ILE A 227 -9.31 -11.95 -6.46
N VAL A 228 -9.97 -11.83 -5.31
CA VAL A 228 -9.99 -10.62 -4.48
C VAL A 228 -9.45 -10.96 -3.10
N PHE A 229 -8.58 -10.10 -2.58
CA PHE A 229 -8.07 -10.13 -1.22
C PHE A 229 -8.75 -9.04 -0.39
N ILE A 230 -9.44 -9.45 0.68
CA ILE A 230 -10.23 -8.54 1.53
C ILE A 230 -9.61 -8.53 2.93
N GLN A 231 -9.37 -7.33 3.45
CA GLN A 231 -8.77 -7.08 4.76
C GLN A 231 -9.83 -6.59 5.76
N SER A 232 -9.73 -7.03 7.01
CA SER A 232 -10.69 -6.67 8.07
C SER A 232 -10.40 -5.31 8.70
N LEU A 233 -9.13 -4.89 8.73
CA LEU A 233 -8.69 -3.67 9.38
C LEU A 233 -7.83 -2.80 8.44
N PRO A 234 -8.43 -2.12 7.45
CA PRO A 234 -7.71 -1.19 6.60
C PRO A 234 -6.96 -0.13 7.42
N PHE A 235 -5.67 0.06 7.15
CA PHE A 235 -4.84 1.01 7.89
C PHE A 235 -5.43 2.43 7.89
N HIS A 236 -5.94 2.89 6.74
CA HIS A 236 -6.60 4.19 6.61
C HIS A 236 -7.83 4.33 7.53
N ARG A 237 -8.62 3.26 7.70
CA ARG A 237 -9.77 3.28 8.62
C ARG A 237 -9.30 3.37 10.07
N LEU A 238 -8.25 2.64 10.43
CA LEU A 238 -7.65 2.71 11.76
C LEU A 238 -7.06 4.10 12.04
N SER A 239 -6.28 4.65 11.12
CA SER A 239 -5.64 5.96 11.28
C SER A 239 -6.66 7.09 11.39
N GLN A 240 -7.75 7.06 10.61
CA GLN A 240 -8.84 8.02 10.75
C GLN A 240 -9.54 7.92 12.10
N ARG A 241 -9.76 6.71 12.63
CA ARG A 241 -10.36 6.53 13.96
C ARG A 241 -9.46 7.08 15.07
N ILE A 242 -8.16 6.79 15.00
CA ILE A 242 -7.17 7.34 15.94
C ILE A 242 -7.14 8.86 15.81
N ALA A 243 -7.04 9.39 14.59
CA ALA A 243 -7.01 10.82 14.34
C ALA A 243 -8.23 11.50 14.95
N ARG A 244 -9.45 11.00 14.72
CA ARG A 244 -10.68 11.56 15.33
C ARG A 244 -10.69 11.49 16.85
N ALA A 245 -10.21 10.39 17.43
CA ALA A 245 -10.12 10.23 18.89
C ALA A 245 -9.12 11.22 19.51
N VAL A 246 -8.01 11.49 18.81
CA VAL A 246 -7.00 12.47 19.25
C VAL A 246 -7.42 13.91 18.92
N THR A 247 -8.26 14.13 17.90
CA THR A 247 -8.66 15.47 17.41
C THR A 247 -10.05 15.95 17.85
N SER A 248 -10.80 15.20 18.68
CA SER A 248 -12.12 15.62 19.18
C SER A 248 -12.18 15.75 20.71
N PRO A 249 -12.61 16.88 21.31
CA PRO A 249 -12.55 18.27 20.85
C PRO A 249 -11.90 19.21 21.90
N ASN A 250 -10.94 20.03 21.46
CA ASN A 250 -10.64 21.36 22.05
C ASN A 250 -10.14 22.39 21.01
N MET A 251 -9.99 21.98 19.74
CA MET A 251 -9.49 22.86 18.68
C MET A 251 -10.58 23.67 17.98
N ARG A 252 -11.83 23.18 17.97
CA ARG A 252 -12.96 23.87 17.34
C ARG A 252 -13.42 25.11 18.12
N ASP A 253 -13.24 25.10 19.44
CA ASP A 253 -13.68 26.18 20.34
C ASP A 253 -12.53 27.11 20.76
N ASN A 254 -11.31 26.91 20.24
CA ASN A 254 -10.15 27.72 20.57
C ASN A 254 -9.80 28.70 19.43
N PRO A 255 -10.37 29.92 19.41
CA PRO A 255 -10.06 30.92 18.38
C PRO A 255 -8.57 31.28 18.32
N LYS A 256 -7.81 31.04 19.39
CA LYS A 256 -6.35 31.28 19.42
C LYS A 256 -5.57 30.33 18.51
N PHE A 257 -6.07 29.12 18.26
CA PHE A 257 -5.41 28.15 17.38
C PHE A 257 -5.45 28.61 15.91
N PHE A 258 -6.62 29.07 15.44
CA PHE A 258 -6.75 29.64 14.10
C PHE A 258 -5.92 30.90 13.92
N LEU A 259 -5.85 31.74 14.97
CA LEU A 259 -5.00 32.93 14.97
C LEU A 259 -3.51 32.57 14.88
N GLN A 260 -3.05 31.55 15.61
CA GLN A 260 -1.66 31.07 15.54
C GLN A 260 -1.30 30.52 14.15
N ILE A 261 -2.20 29.75 13.52
CA ILE A 261 -1.99 29.28 12.14
C ILE A 261 -1.90 30.46 11.17
N ALA A 262 -2.82 31.43 11.28
CA ALA A 262 -2.80 32.61 10.42
C ALA A 262 -1.51 33.44 10.59
N ILE A 263 -1.05 33.61 11.83
CA ILE A 263 0.24 34.28 12.13
C ILE A 263 1.41 33.50 11.53
N PHE A 264 1.42 32.17 11.62
CA PHE A 264 2.48 31.35 11.05
C PHE A 264 2.56 31.51 9.53
N PHE A 265 1.43 31.44 8.83
CA PHE A 265 1.39 31.66 7.38
C PHE A 265 1.76 33.09 6.99
N PHE A 266 1.36 34.09 7.78
CA PHE A 266 1.75 35.48 7.56
C PHE A 266 3.25 35.68 7.71
N LEU A 267 3.87 35.13 8.76
CA LEU A 267 5.31 35.19 8.98
C LEU A 267 6.07 34.45 7.88
N ALA A 268 5.62 33.26 7.49
CA ALA A 268 6.22 32.52 6.38
C ALA A 268 6.15 33.32 5.07
N TYR A 269 5.01 33.96 4.78
CA TYR A 269 4.85 34.83 3.62
C TYR A 269 5.81 36.03 3.66
N VAL A 270 5.91 36.72 4.80
CA VAL A 270 6.84 37.85 4.97
C VAL A 270 8.28 37.41 4.73
N VAL A 271 8.71 36.28 5.29
CA VAL A 271 10.07 35.75 5.09
C VAL A 271 10.33 35.46 3.61
N VAL A 272 9.40 34.79 2.92
CA VAL A 272 9.55 34.46 1.49
C VAL A 272 9.62 35.73 0.64
N VAL A 273 8.74 36.70 0.88
CA VAL A 273 8.72 37.97 0.14
C VAL A 273 9.97 38.80 0.41
N SER A 274 10.41 38.90 1.67
CA SER A 274 11.65 39.59 2.03
C SER A 274 12.88 38.94 1.41
N SER A 275 12.94 37.60 1.37
CA SER A 275 14.01 36.88 0.68
C SER A 275 14.00 37.16 -0.82
N LEU A 276 12.84 37.12 -1.50
CA LEU A 276 12.73 37.42 -2.93
C LEU A 276 13.19 38.84 -3.25
N ILE A 277 12.74 39.84 -2.47
CA ILE A 277 13.14 41.24 -2.67
C ILE A 277 14.65 41.45 -2.45
N LEU A 278 15.26 40.74 -1.49
CA LEU A 278 16.70 40.82 -1.26
C LEU A 278 17.54 40.13 -2.33
N THR A 279 16.96 39.24 -3.14
CA THR A 279 17.69 38.52 -4.19
C THR A 279 17.70 39.28 -5.52
N ASP A 280 16.81 40.27 -5.68
CA ASP A 280 16.70 41.13 -6.87
C ASP A 280 17.47 42.47 -6.72
N MET A 281 18.25 42.64 -5.66
CA MET A 281 19.16 43.78 -5.40
C MET A 281 20.63 43.36 -5.48
#